data_AF-A0A074JG03-F1
#
_entry.id   AF-A0A074JG03-F1
#
_cell.length_a   1.000
_cell.length_b   1.000
_cell.length_c   1.000
_cell.angle_alpha   90.00
_cell.angle_beta   90.00
_cell.angle_gamma   90.00
#
_symmetry.space_group_name_H-M   'P 1'
#
loop_
_entity.id
_entity.type
_entity.pdbx_description
1 polymer ?
#
loop_
_entity_poly.entity_id
_entity_poly.type
_entity_poly.pdbx_seq_one_letter_code
_entity_poly.pdbx_strand_id
1 'polypeptide(L)'
;MMTLKRPTIGPLISVTVAVVLGTYFAFSAVQGEYGILRRVQIEAEIDAKRAERDDLRAQVDRMANLTHRLSDDYLDLDLLDARAREVLGAMRSDEIVIR
;
A
#
# COMPACT_ATOMS: atom_id res chain seq x y z
N MET A 1 26.46 -27.72 -70.14
CA MET A 1 26.85 -27.96 -68.72
C MET A 1 26.11 -26.94 -67.86
N MET A 2 24.93 -27.30 -67.33
CA MET A 2 24.05 -26.38 -66.62
C MET A 2 24.37 -26.45 -65.13
N THR A 3 25.03 -25.44 -64.59
CA THR A 3 25.40 -25.36 -63.17
C THR A 3 24.17 -25.01 -62.34
N LEU A 4 23.66 -25.97 -61.56
CA LEU A 4 22.62 -25.74 -60.57
C LEU A 4 23.20 -24.90 -59.42
N LYS A 5 22.76 -23.64 -59.34
CA LYS A 5 23.11 -22.71 -58.25
C LYS A 5 22.43 -23.21 -56.97
N ARG A 6 23.23 -23.69 -56.01
CA ARG A 6 22.71 -24.15 -54.70
C ARG A 6 21.96 -23.00 -54.02
N PRO A 7 20.73 -23.22 -53.52
CA PRO A 7 19.98 -22.16 -52.86
C PRO A 7 20.71 -21.75 -51.58
N THR A 8 20.96 -20.44 -51.43
CA THR A 8 21.69 -19.88 -50.30
C THR A 8 20.72 -19.70 -49.12
N ILE A 9 20.36 -20.80 -48.46
CA ILE A 9 19.34 -20.84 -47.38
C ILE A 9 19.91 -20.30 -46.04
N GLY A 10 21.23 -20.39 -45.84
CA GLY A 10 21.90 -19.97 -44.60
C GLY A 10 21.59 -18.52 -44.17
N PRO A 11 21.75 -17.51 -45.05
CA PRO A 11 21.41 -16.13 -44.75
C PRO A 11 19.93 -15.91 -44.43
N LEU A 12 19.02 -16.66 -45.05
CA LEU A 12 17.58 -16.53 -44.80
C LEU A 12 17.23 -17.02 -43.39
N ILE A 13 17.81 -18.15 -42.98
CA ILE A 13 17.62 -18.68 -41.62
C ILE A 13 18.20 -17.72 -40.59
N SER A 14 19.42 -17.20 -40.80
CA SER A 14 20.06 -16.30 -39.83
C SER A 14 19.27 -15.00 -39.66
N VAL A 15 18.78 -14.40 -40.75
CA VAL A 15 17.91 -13.22 -40.69
C VAL A 15 16.60 -13.54 -39.97
N THR A 16 15.97 -14.68 -40.27
CA THR A 16 14.71 -15.09 -39.63
C THR A 16 14.88 -15.24 -38.12
N VAL A 17 15.94 -15.93 -37.69
CA VAL A 17 16.27 -16.10 -36.27
C VAL A 17 16.56 -14.75 -35.60
N ALA A 18 17.32 -13.87 -36.26
CA ALA A 18 17.61 -12.53 -35.74
C ALA A 18 16.34 -11.70 -35.55
N VAL A 19 15.40 -11.75 -36.50
CA VAL A 19 14.11 -11.04 -36.41
C VAL A 19 13.25 -11.60 -35.28
N VAL A 20 13.16 -12.93 -35.15
CA VAL A 20 12.39 -13.57 -34.05
C VAL A 20 12.96 -13.17 -32.69
N LEU A 21 14.28 -13.27 -32.52
CA LEU A 21 14.94 -12.89 -31.26
C LEU A 21 14.79 -11.39 -30.98
N GLY A 22 15.00 -10.53 -31.99
CA GLY A 22 14.82 -9.08 -31.85
C GLY A 22 13.39 -8.72 -31.43
N THR A 23 12.40 -9.38 -32.01
CA THR A 23 10.98 -9.17 -31.66
C THR A 23 10.68 -9.64 -30.24
N TYR A 24 11.20 -10.80 -29.84
CA TYR A 24 11.05 -11.31 -28.46
C TYR A 24 11.66 -10.35 -27.44
N PHE A 25 12.87 -9.85 -27.69
CA PHE A 25 13.51 -8.89 -26.80
C PHE A 25 12.79 -7.55 -26.76
N ALA A 26 12.35 -7.02 -27.91
CA ALA A 26 11.56 -5.79 -27.95
C ALA A 26 10.25 -5.92 -27.16
N PHE A 27 9.55 -7.05 -27.30
CA PHE A 27 8.34 -7.35 -26.53
C PHE A 27 8.63 -7.44 -25.03
N SER A 28 9.68 -8.17 -24.64
CA SER A 28 10.09 -8.34 -23.24
C SER A 28 10.57 -7.03 -22.61
N ALA A 29 11.19 -6.12 -23.36
CA ALA A 29 11.59 -4.81 -22.86
C ALA A 29 10.38 -3.89 -22.54
N VAL A 30 9.27 -4.08 -23.24
CA VAL A 30 8.04 -3.28 -23.04
C VAL A 30 7.14 -3.89 -21.97
N GLN A 31 6.89 -5.21 -22.04
CA GLN A 31 5.91 -5.90 -21.18
C GLN A 31 6.54 -6.80 -20.11
N GLY A 32 7.86 -7.00 -20.13
CA GLY A 32 8.54 -7.86 -19.17
C GLY A 32 8.60 -7.24 -17.77
N GLU A 33 8.88 -8.10 -16.80
CA GLU A 33 9.00 -7.72 -15.39
C GLU A 33 10.08 -6.65 -15.13
N TYR A 34 11.09 -6.57 -16.01
CA TYR A 34 12.16 -5.55 -15.98
C TYR A 34 11.95 -4.44 -17.02
N GLY A 35 10.76 -4.33 -17.61
CA GLY A 35 10.44 -3.34 -18.62
C GLY A 35 10.43 -1.92 -18.06
N ILE A 36 10.56 -0.93 -18.94
CA ILE A 36 10.69 0.49 -18.58
C ILE A 36 9.47 0.97 -17.78
N LEU A 37 8.27 0.45 -18.09
CA LEU A 37 7.03 0.79 -17.42
C LEU A 37 6.92 0.26 -15.98
N ARG A 38 7.70 -0.78 -15.63
CA ARG A 38 7.64 -1.38 -14.29
C ARG A 38 8.10 -0.40 -13.22
N ARG A 39 9.10 0.45 -13.51
CA ARG A 39 9.59 1.44 -12.53
C ARG A 39 8.48 2.40 -12.09
N VAL A 40 7.72 2.94 -13.03
CA VAL A 40 6.62 3.86 -12.74
C VAL A 40 5.53 3.17 -11.90
N GLN A 41 5.22 1.91 -12.20
CA GLN A 41 4.26 1.13 -11.41
C GLN A 41 4.76 0.88 -9.99
N ILE A 42 6.01 0.45 -9.83
CA ILE A 42 6.61 0.20 -8.51
C ILE A 42 6.63 1.48 -7.68
N GLU A 43 6.99 2.61 -8.28
CA GLU A 43 7.02 3.89 -7.58
C GLU A 43 5.63 4.32 -7.12
N ALA A 44 4.61 4.16 -7.97
CA ALA A 44 3.22 4.38 -7.59
C ALA A 44 2.73 3.44 -6.48
N GLU A 45 3.11 2.15 -6.53
CA GLU A 45 2.82 1.17 -5.47
C GLU A 45 3.49 1.57 -4.14
N ILE A 46 4.74 2.01 -4.18
CA ILE A 46 5.48 2.51 -3.01
C ILE A 46 4.79 3.72 -2.42
N ASP A 47 4.40 4.70 -3.23
CA ASP A 47 3.74 5.91 -2.76
C ASP A 47 2.38 5.61 -2.13
N ALA A 48 1.58 4.74 -2.76
CA ALA A 48 0.32 4.29 -2.21
C ALA A 48 0.51 3.59 -0.85
N LYS A 49 1.50 2.70 -0.75
CA LYS A 49 1.81 2.00 0.51
C LYS A 49 2.36 2.91 1.59
N ARG A 50 3.12 3.94 1.21
CA ARG A 50 3.59 4.97 2.16
C ARG A 50 2.42 5.75 2.75
N ALA A 51 1.49 6.19 1.91
CA ALA A 51 0.29 6.91 2.35
C ALA A 51 -0.56 6.05 3.31
N GLU A 52 -0.79 4.77 2.98
CA GLU A 52 -1.50 3.82 3.85
C GLU A 52 -0.80 3.67 5.21
N ARG A 53 0.53 3.51 5.19
CA ARG A 53 1.35 3.41 6.40
C ARG A 53 1.26 4.67 7.26
N ASP A 54 1.29 5.85 6.65
CA ASP A 54 1.22 7.12 7.37
C ASP A 54 -0.15 7.34 8.03
N ASP A 55 -1.25 6.96 7.36
CA ASP A 55 -2.58 6.99 7.97
C ASP A 55 -2.69 6.03 9.16
N LEU A 56 -2.23 4.79 9.01
CA LEU A 56 -2.21 3.81 10.10
C LEU A 56 -1.35 4.27 11.27
N ARG A 57 -0.19 4.91 11.00
CA ARG A 57 0.66 5.49 12.04
C ARG A 57 -0.10 6.56 12.82
N ALA A 58 -0.79 7.46 12.12
CA ALA A 58 -1.59 8.50 12.75
C ALA A 58 -2.74 7.91 13.59
N GLN A 59 -3.36 6.80 13.16
CA GLN A 59 -4.37 6.09 13.94
C GLN A 59 -3.78 5.53 15.24
N VAL A 60 -2.62 4.86 15.15
CA VAL A 60 -1.91 4.31 16.32
C VAL A 60 -1.54 5.42 17.29
N ASP A 61 -1.00 6.54 16.81
CA ASP A 61 -0.60 7.67 17.66
C ASP A 61 -1.82 8.27 18.39
N ARG A 62 -2.98 8.38 17.70
CA ARG A 62 -4.23 8.80 18.34
C ARG A 62 -4.68 7.81 19.41
N MET A 63 -4.69 6.51 19.12
CA MET A 63 -5.08 5.48 20.09
C MET A 63 -4.13 5.46 21.28
N ALA A 64 -2.83 5.60 21.05
CA ALA A 64 -1.83 5.67 22.11
C ALA A 64 -2.06 6.89 23.02
N ASN A 65 -2.38 8.06 22.43
CA ASN A 65 -2.71 9.24 23.21
C ASN A 65 -4.00 9.05 24.04
N LEU A 66 -5.06 8.50 23.45
CA LEU A 66 -6.31 8.22 24.17
C LEU A 66 -6.09 7.25 25.32
N THR A 67 -5.37 6.15 25.09
CA THR A 67 -5.03 5.17 26.13
C THR A 67 -4.17 5.80 27.23
N HIS A 68 -3.20 6.63 26.87
CA HIS A 68 -2.36 7.33 27.84
C HIS A 68 -3.17 8.31 28.68
N ARG A 69 -4.21 8.96 28.11
CA ARG A 69 -5.11 9.84 28.88
C ARG A 69 -6.06 9.07 29.79
N LEU A 70 -6.23 7.77 29.58
CA LEU A 70 -7.00 6.88 30.44
C LEU A 70 -6.14 6.20 31.51
N SER A 71 -4.84 6.49 31.61
CA SER A 71 -3.99 5.94 32.67
C SER A 71 -4.23 6.65 34.01
N ASP A 72 -3.97 5.96 35.12
CA ASP A 72 -4.16 6.48 36.49
C ASP A 72 -3.50 7.85 36.74
N ASP A 73 -2.37 8.14 36.10
CA ASP A 73 -1.67 9.42 36.25
C ASP A 73 -2.45 10.62 35.64
N TYR A 74 -3.35 10.35 34.68
CA TYR A 74 -4.12 11.37 33.95
C TYR A 74 -5.63 11.22 34.10
N LEU A 75 -6.12 10.07 34.58
CA LEU A 75 -7.53 9.74 34.71
C LEU A 75 -8.00 9.90 36.16
N ASP A 76 -8.68 11.01 36.43
CA ASP A 76 -9.36 11.24 37.70
C ASP A 76 -10.67 10.42 37.72
N LEU A 77 -10.66 9.34 38.50
CA LEU A 77 -11.79 8.41 38.63
C LEU A 77 -13.02 9.05 39.28
N ASP A 78 -12.85 10.05 40.16
CA ASP A 78 -13.96 10.75 40.81
C ASP A 78 -14.68 11.63 39.79
N LEU A 79 -13.93 12.33 38.94
CA LEU A 79 -14.50 13.09 37.81
C LEU A 79 -15.13 12.19 36.76
N LEU A 80 -14.58 10.99 36.53
CA LEU A 80 -15.16 10.00 35.62
C LEU A 80 -16.49 9.46 36.15
N ASP A 81 -16.60 9.14 37.44
CA ASP A 81 -17.86 8.69 38.06
C ASP A 81 -18.92 9.81 38.01
N ALA A 82 -18.54 11.05 38.30
CA ALA A 82 -19.43 12.20 38.18
C ALA A 82 -19.95 12.37 36.73
N ARG A 83 -19.07 12.28 35.73
CA ARG A 83 -19.48 12.34 34.32
C ARG A 83 -20.27 11.13 33.85
N ALA A 84 -19.93 9.94 34.32
CA ALA A 84 -20.70 8.72 34.04
C ALA A 84 -22.12 8.85 34.61
N ARG A 85 -22.28 9.37 35.83
CA ARG A 85 -23.59 9.59 36.46
C ARG A 85 -24.43 10.64 35.72
N GLU A 86 -23.80 11.72 35.27
CA GLU A 86 -24.45 12.78 34.47
C GLU A 86 -24.86 12.28 33.07
N VAL A 87 -24.00 11.53 32.37
CA VAL A 87 -24.25 11.07 31.00
C VAL A 87 -25.17 9.83 30.95
N LEU A 88 -24.98 8.88 31.86
CA LEU A 88 -25.79 7.66 31.93
C LEU A 88 -27.10 7.87 32.69
N GLY A 89 -27.36 9.08 33.21
CA GLY A 89 -28.58 9.38 33.94
C GLY A 89 -28.74 8.57 35.23
N ALA A 90 -27.64 8.06 35.79
CA ALA A 90 -27.63 7.28 37.02
C ALA A 90 -27.72 8.17 38.28
N MET A 91 -28.25 9.40 38.15
CA MET A 91 -28.82 10.07 39.31
C MET A 91 -30.11 9.33 39.65
N ARG A 92 -30.01 8.50 40.68
CA ARG A 92 -31.15 8.02 41.43
C ARG A 92 -32.00 9.25 41.80
N SER A 93 -33.30 9.21 41.54
CA SER A 93 -34.21 10.38 41.65
C SER A 93 -34.34 10.99 43.06
N ASP A 94 -33.52 10.53 44.02
CA ASP A 94 -33.53 10.82 45.45
C ASP A 94 -32.26 11.54 45.98
N GLU A 95 -31.26 11.87 45.16
CA GLU A 95 -30.11 12.69 45.61
C GLU A 95 -30.36 14.20 45.42
N ILE A 96 -30.44 14.93 46.54
CA ILE A 96 -30.60 16.39 46.59
C ILE A 96 -29.22 17.05 46.59
N VAL A 97 -28.89 17.79 45.55
CA VAL A 97 -27.73 18.69 45.51
C VAL A 97 -28.07 19.96 46.30
N ILE A 98 -27.46 20.13 47.48
CA ILE A 98 -27.50 21.39 48.22
C ILE A 98 -26.45 22.33 47.61
N ARG A 99 -26.92 23.50 47.17
CA ARG A 99 -26.14 24.61 46.61
C ARG A 99 -25.34 25.36 47.69
#